data_AF-A0AAV6X6K4-F1
#
_entry.id   AF-A0AAV6X6K4-F1
#
_cell.length_a   1.000
_cell.length_b   1.000
_cell.length_c   1.000
_cell.angle_alpha   90.00
_cell.angle_beta   90.00
_cell.angle_gamma   90.00
#
_symmetry.space_group_name_H-M   'P 1'
#
loop_
_entity.id
_entity.type
_entity.pdbx_description
1 polymer ?
#
loop_
_entity_poly.entity_id
_entity_poly.type
_entity_poly.pdbx_seq_one_letter_code
_entity_poly.pdbx_strand_id
1 'polypeptide(L)'
;MANFHSRSNSFPSQSHPIINDVEDHLRRLKSTEATSTSATSICANLASLRDLHECINNMIQMSSIQQALSNEQGQSWINELLEGSLRLVDLCEFSRDVACSTKESVQNLESSIRRNGGETAASNDIKAYVASRKKITKLVNKYIKNLKSLTKNSTALPDIEFGTMLKETETLVFSILKSALTLISGEKEKSKQSWSLFSHFTQTSQVHSEKDDVCSLNIQAVEEGLEALLRSLIKTRVSLLNVVSH
;
A
#
# COMPACT_ATOMS: atom_id res chain seq x y z
N MET A 1 -66.18 -10.84 15.42
CA MET A 1 -65.13 -11.11 14.40
C MET A 1 -63.97 -10.17 14.68
N ALA A 2 -62.86 -10.69 15.17
CA ALA A 2 -61.66 -9.90 15.43
C ALA A 2 -60.84 -9.82 14.13
N ASN A 3 -60.64 -8.60 13.63
CA ASN A 3 -59.82 -8.31 12.45
C ASN A 3 -58.34 -8.49 12.84
N PHE A 4 -57.72 -9.58 12.41
CA PHE A 4 -56.28 -9.76 12.53
C PHE A 4 -55.58 -8.98 11.42
N HIS A 5 -54.94 -7.86 11.79
CA HIS A 5 -53.97 -7.20 10.92
C HIS A 5 -52.66 -7.98 10.97
N SER A 6 -52.41 -8.78 9.94
CA SER A 6 -51.06 -9.30 9.66
C SER A 6 -50.14 -8.12 9.34
N ARG A 7 -49.27 -7.77 10.29
CA ARG A 7 -48.15 -6.85 10.06
C ARG A 7 -47.06 -7.65 9.35
N SER A 8 -46.76 -7.29 8.11
CA SER A 8 -45.62 -7.82 7.38
C SER A 8 -44.33 -7.38 8.06
N ASN A 9 -43.55 -8.34 8.56
CA ASN A 9 -42.20 -8.09 9.05
C ASN A 9 -41.28 -7.99 7.84
N SER A 10 -40.94 -6.77 7.41
CA SER A 10 -39.86 -6.55 6.46
C SER A 10 -38.53 -6.91 7.14
N PHE A 11 -37.89 -7.98 6.66
CA PHE A 11 -36.49 -8.26 7.00
C PHE A 11 -35.63 -7.05 6.60
N PRO A 12 -34.53 -6.77 7.31
CA PRO A 12 -33.57 -5.76 6.87
C PRO A 12 -33.16 -6.09 5.43
N SER A 13 -33.21 -5.10 4.55
CA SER A 13 -32.75 -5.24 3.16
C SER A 13 -31.32 -5.76 3.16
N GLN A 14 -31.11 -6.95 2.59
CA GLN A 14 -29.79 -7.55 2.47
C GLN A 14 -28.92 -6.66 1.57
N SER A 15 -27.76 -6.24 2.08
CA SER A 15 -26.82 -5.40 1.34
C SER A 15 -26.36 -6.11 0.07
N HIS A 16 -26.10 -5.34 -0.98
CA HIS A 16 -25.71 -5.87 -2.29
C HIS A 16 -24.44 -6.72 -2.18
N PRO A 17 -24.33 -7.88 -2.87
CA PRO A 17 -23.18 -8.79 -2.73
C PRO A 17 -21.81 -8.11 -2.88
N ILE A 18 -21.67 -7.19 -3.85
CA ILE A 18 -20.43 -6.42 -4.08
C ILE A 18 -20.06 -5.52 -2.89
N ILE A 19 -21.04 -4.94 -2.20
CA ILE A 19 -20.80 -4.08 -1.03
C ILE A 19 -20.27 -4.94 0.12
N ASN A 20 -20.89 -6.12 0.34
CA ASN A 20 -20.41 -7.07 1.34
C ASN A 20 -18.97 -7.54 1.05
N ASP A 21 -18.62 -7.78 -0.21
CA ASP A 21 -17.26 -8.15 -0.60
C ASP A 21 -16.24 -7.06 -0.23
N VAL A 22 -16.57 -5.79 -0.49
CA VAL A 22 -15.72 -4.65 -0.12
C VAL A 22 -15.55 -4.57 1.40
N GLU A 23 -16.65 -4.67 2.15
CA GLU A 23 -16.62 -4.65 3.62
C GLU A 23 -15.80 -5.80 4.22
N ASP A 24 -15.94 -7.00 3.68
CA ASP A 24 -15.20 -8.17 4.13
C ASP A 24 -13.70 -8.04 3.86
N HIS A 25 -13.33 -7.51 2.68
CA HIS A 25 -11.94 -7.17 2.37
C HIS A 25 -11.39 -6.11 3.32
N LEU A 26 -12.15 -5.04 3.60
CA LEU A 26 -11.78 -3.98 4.55
C LEU A 26 -11.56 -4.55 5.96
N ARG A 27 -12.50 -5.36 6.45
CA ARG A 27 -12.42 -5.98 7.78
C ARG A 27 -11.19 -6.88 7.91
N ARG A 28 -10.92 -7.71 6.91
CA ARG A 28 -9.76 -8.60 6.88
C ARG A 28 -8.44 -7.82 6.87
N LEU A 29 -8.33 -6.82 5.99
CA LEU A 29 -7.14 -5.97 5.88
C LEU A 29 -6.86 -5.18 7.17
N LYS A 30 -7.88 -4.61 7.80
CA LYS A 30 -7.75 -3.94 9.12
C LYS A 30 -7.16 -4.88 10.17
N SER A 31 -7.53 -6.16 10.13
CA SER A 31 -6.99 -7.16 11.07
C SER A 31 -5.53 -7.53 10.79
N THR A 32 -5.06 -7.49 9.54
CA THR A 32 -3.71 -7.93 9.17
C THR A 32 -2.70 -6.79 9.10
N GLU A 33 -3.13 -5.57 8.82
CA GLU A 33 -2.26 -4.40 8.68
C GLU A 33 -1.41 -4.13 9.94
N ALA A 34 -2.03 -4.13 11.12
CA ALA A 34 -1.35 -3.80 12.38
C ALA A 34 -0.19 -4.76 12.72
N THR A 35 -0.17 -5.95 12.13
CA THR A 35 0.85 -6.99 12.36
C THR A 35 1.89 -7.05 11.24
N SER A 36 1.82 -6.16 10.24
CA SER A 36 2.59 -6.28 9.00
C SER A 36 3.99 -5.71 9.10
N THR A 37 4.87 -6.46 9.75
CA THR A 37 6.29 -6.12 9.94
C THR A 37 7.22 -6.93 9.06
N SER A 38 6.73 -7.99 8.40
CA SER A 38 7.52 -8.88 7.55
C SER A 38 7.25 -8.63 6.06
N ALA A 39 8.22 -8.94 5.20
CA ALA A 39 8.04 -8.86 3.75
C ALA A 39 6.85 -9.70 3.27
N THR A 40 6.72 -10.93 3.75
CA THR A 40 5.61 -11.83 3.37
C THR A 40 4.24 -11.28 3.76
N SER A 41 4.08 -10.73 4.99
CA SER A 41 2.81 -10.12 5.43
C SER A 41 2.49 -8.85 4.64
N ILE A 42 3.50 -8.03 4.34
CA ILE A 42 3.33 -6.84 3.49
C ILE A 42 2.92 -7.24 2.07
N CYS A 43 3.56 -8.25 1.46
CA CYS A 43 3.16 -8.75 0.13
C CYS A 43 1.72 -9.28 0.11
N ALA A 44 1.32 -10.03 1.14
CA ALA A 44 -0.06 -10.52 1.26
C ALA A 44 -1.07 -9.38 1.37
N ASN A 45 -0.73 -8.32 2.10
CA ASN A 45 -1.57 -7.12 2.20
C ASN A 45 -1.60 -6.32 0.88
N LEU A 46 -0.49 -6.18 0.17
CA LEU A 46 -0.45 -5.54 -1.15
C LEU A 46 -1.35 -6.29 -2.15
N ALA A 47 -1.30 -7.62 -2.15
CA ALA A 47 -2.20 -8.44 -2.95
C ALA A 47 -3.67 -8.26 -2.54
N SER A 48 -3.95 -8.23 -1.23
CA SER A 48 -5.30 -8.01 -0.71
C SER A 48 -5.85 -6.61 -1.04
N LEU A 49 -5.00 -5.58 -1.07
CA LEU A 49 -5.35 -4.23 -1.51
C LEU A 49 -5.68 -4.20 -3.00
N ARG A 50 -4.88 -4.86 -3.84
CA ARG A 50 -5.18 -4.99 -5.27
C ARG A 50 -6.57 -5.59 -5.47
N ASP A 51 -6.88 -6.67 -4.76
CA ASP A 51 -8.18 -7.35 -4.86
C ASP A 51 -9.33 -6.46 -4.35
N LEU A 52 -9.12 -5.74 -3.24
CA LEU A 52 -10.07 -4.74 -2.74
C LEU A 52 -10.35 -3.64 -3.78
N HIS A 53 -9.31 -3.14 -4.45
CA HIS A 53 -9.46 -2.15 -5.51
C HIS A 53 -10.23 -2.69 -6.72
N GLU A 54 -10.12 -3.98 -7.03
CA GLU A 54 -10.95 -4.62 -8.05
C GLU A 54 -12.43 -4.67 -7.65
N CYS A 55 -12.72 -5.04 -6.40
CA CYS A 55 -14.10 -4.99 -5.86
C CYS A 55 -14.67 -3.56 -5.88
N ILE A 56 -13.86 -2.56 -5.51
CA ILE A 56 -14.24 -1.14 -5.58
C ILE A 56 -14.53 -0.72 -7.02
N ASN A 57 -13.73 -1.16 -7.99
CA ASN A 57 -14.00 -0.86 -9.40
C ASN A 57 -15.37 -1.41 -9.82
N ASN A 58 -15.70 -2.64 -9.44
CA ASN A 58 -17.01 -3.23 -9.73
C ASN A 58 -18.15 -2.47 -9.03
N MET A 59 -17.93 -2.00 -7.80
CA MET A 59 -18.88 -1.17 -7.06
C MET A 59 -19.12 0.20 -7.74
N ILE A 60 -18.06 0.88 -8.21
CA ILE A 60 -18.15 2.16 -8.92
C ILE A 60 -18.95 2.03 -10.23
N GLN A 61 -18.92 0.87 -10.88
CA GLN A 61 -19.69 0.61 -12.10
C GLN A 61 -21.19 0.35 -11.85
N MET A 62 -21.63 0.24 -10.60
CA MET A 62 -23.05 0.05 -10.29
C MET A 62 -23.85 1.33 -10.58
N SER A 63 -25.00 1.20 -11.24
CA SER A 63 -25.85 2.34 -11.60
C SER A 63 -26.35 3.14 -10.40
N SER A 64 -26.60 2.50 -9.26
CA SER A 64 -26.96 3.19 -8.01
C SER A 64 -25.83 4.08 -7.48
N ILE A 65 -24.57 3.62 -7.58
CA ILE A 65 -23.38 4.38 -7.17
C ILE A 65 -23.09 5.50 -8.16
N GLN A 66 -23.18 5.23 -9.47
CA GLN A 66 -23.02 6.26 -10.49
C GLN A 66 -24.04 7.39 -10.34
N GLN A 67 -25.32 7.06 -10.13
CA GLN A 67 -26.36 8.07 -9.87
C GLN A 67 -26.09 8.87 -8.59
N ALA A 68 -25.59 8.22 -7.53
CA ALA A 68 -25.20 8.88 -6.29
C ALA A 68 -24.00 9.84 -6.47
N LEU A 69 -23.09 9.51 -7.39
CA LEU A 69 -21.91 10.33 -7.71
C LEU A 69 -22.22 11.48 -8.69
N SER A 70 -23.21 11.33 -9.56
CA SER A 70 -23.59 12.36 -10.55
C SER A 70 -24.47 13.49 -9.98
N ASN A 71 -25.04 13.36 -8.78
CA ASN A 71 -25.83 14.42 -8.14
C ASN A 71 -24.95 15.58 -7.61
N GLU A 72 -25.53 16.74 -7.29
CA GLU A 72 -24.77 17.94 -6.86
C GLU A 72 -23.85 17.68 -5.65
N GLN A 73 -24.29 16.87 -4.68
CA GLN A 73 -23.46 16.49 -3.55
C GLN A 73 -22.31 15.57 -4.02
N GLY A 74 -22.61 14.62 -4.89
CA GLY A 74 -21.69 13.63 -5.47
C GLY A 74 -20.55 14.25 -6.28
N GLN A 75 -20.77 15.41 -6.91
CA GLN A 75 -19.71 16.14 -7.63
C GLN A 75 -18.63 16.69 -6.69
N SER A 76 -18.98 17.06 -5.45
CA SER A 76 -17.96 17.40 -4.44
C SER A 76 -17.17 16.16 -4.03
N TRP A 77 -17.86 15.04 -3.80
CA TRP A 77 -17.26 13.76 -3.43
C TRP A 77 -16.30 13.24 -4.49
N ILE A 78 -16.70 13.25 -5.75
CA ILE A 78 -15.90 12.68 -6.84
C ILE A 78 -14.59 13.45 -7.01
N ASN A 79 -14.60 14.77 -6.81
CA ASN A 79 -13.39 15.58 -6.81
C ASN A 79 -12.46 15.21 -5.65
N GLU A 80 -13.00 15.01 -4.44
CA GLU A 80 -12.20 14.55 -3.30
C GLU A 80 -11.65 13.12 -3.50
N LEU A 81 -12.44 12.23 -4.10
CA LEU A 81 -12.01 10.86 -4.44
C LEU A 81 -10.95 10.86 -5.54
N LEU A 82 -11.07 11.74 -6.52
CA LEU A 82 -10.05 11.94 -7.55
C LEU A 82 -8.77 12.51 -6.94
N GLU A 83 -8.84 13.49 -6.05
CA GLU A 83 -7.66 14.00 -5.36
C GLU A 83 -7.02 12.92 -4.48
N GLY A 84 -7.83 12.19 -3.71
CA GLY A 84 -7.37 11.05 -2.90
C GLY A 84 -6.67 9.98 -3.73
N SER A 85 -7.29 9.54 -4.83
CA SER A 85 -6.72 8.52 -5.72
C SER A 85 -5.41 8.97 -6.37
N LEU A 86 -5.25 10.26 -6.70
CA LEU A 86 -3.99 10.79 -7.22
C LEU A 86 -2.88 10.66 -6.17
N ARG A 87 -3.16 11.09 -4.93
CA ARG A 87 -2.20 10.96 -3.81
C ARG A 87 -1.79 9.51 -3.56
N LEU A 88 -2.71 8.56 -3.70
CA LEU A 88 -2.40 7.14 -3.56
C LEU A 88 -1.52 6.62 -4.70
N VAL A 89 -1.79 7.03 -5.94
CA VAL A 89 -0.95 6.70 -7.11
C VAL A 89 0.46 7.24 -6.91
N ASP A 90 0.61 8.53 -6.56
CA ASP A 90 1.91 9.17 -6.33
C ASP A 90 2.70 8.47 -5.22
N LEU A 91 2.04 8.11 -4.11
CA LEU A 91 2.67 7.40 -3.00
C LEU A 91 3.08 5.97 -3.39
N CYS A 92 2.25 5.27 -4.16
CA CYS A 92 2.54 3.91 -4.60
C CYS A 92 3.69 3.90 -5.61
N GLU A 93 3.71 4.85 -6.55
CA GLU A 93 4.81 5.07 -7.48
C GLU A 93 6.12 5.37 -6.73
N PHE A 94 6.10 6.32 -5.80
CA PHE A 94 7.27 6.61 -4.97
C PHE A 94 7.75 5.36 -4.20
N SER A 95 6.83 4.56 -3.66
CA SER A 95 7.16 3.34 -2.92
C SER A 95 7.84 2.30 -3.82
N ARG A 96 7.34 2.12 -5.04
CA ARG A 96 7.94 1.23 -6.04
C ARG A 96 9.34 1.70 -6.43
N ASP A 97 9.53 2.99 -6.69
CA ASP A 97 10.84 3.52 -7.08
C ASP A 97 11.90 3.35 -5.98
N VAL A 98 11.48 3.47 -4.71
CA VAL A 98 12.31 3.18 -3.54
C VAL A 98 12.65 1.68 -3.44
N ALA A 99 11.69 0.80 -3.74
CA ALA A 99 11.92 -0.65 -3.82
C ALA A 99 12.95 -1.00 -4.91
N CYS A 100 12.76 -0.48 -6.12
CA CYS A 100 13.68 -0.66 -7.24
C CYS A 100 15.11 -0.18 -6.89
N SER A 101 15.23 1.05 -6.38
CA SER A 101 16.52 1.63 -5.98
C SER A 101 17.20 0.81 -4.89
N THR A 102 16.43 0.28 -3.94
CA THR A 102 16.95 -0.59 -2.88
C THR A 102 17.44 -1.91 -3.45
N LYS A 103 16.64 -2.56 -4.30
CA LYS A 103 16.99 -3.81 -4.97
C LYS A 103 18.29 -3.67 -5.76
N GLU A 104 18.41 -2.65 -6.59
CA GLU A 104 19.63 -2.38 -7.36
C GLU A 104 20.84 -2.20 -6.44
N SER A 105 20.70 -1.45 -5.34
CA SER A 105 21.80 -1.24 -4.40
C SER A 105 22.26 -2.54 -3.71
N VAL A 106 21.33 -3.45 -3.40
CA VAL A 106 21.61 -4.77 -2.83
C VAL A 106 22.29 -5.66 -3.86
N GLN A 107 21.73 -5.77 -5.07
CA GLN A 107 22.30 -6.58 -6.15
C GLN A 107 23.70 -6.13 -6.58
N ASN A 108 23.95 -4.82 -6.58
CA ASN A 108 25.28 -4.26 -6.86
C ASN A 108 26.28 -4.66 -5.77
N LEU A 109 25.88 -4.60 -4.49
CA LEU A 109 26.72 -5.01 -3.38
C LEU A 109 27.02 -6.52 -3.42
N GLU A 110 25.99 -7.35 -3.59
CA GLU A 110 26.11 -8.81 -3.72
C GLU A 110 27.02 -9.19 -4.90
N SER A 111 26.85 -8.52 -6.04
CA SER A 111 27.68 -8.76 -7.23
C SER A 111 29.12 -8.34 -7.01
N SER A 112 29.37 -7.25 -6.28
CA SER A 112 30.73 -6.84 -5.92
C SER A 112 31.39 -7.86 -5.01
N ILE A 113 30.69 -8.31 -3.96
CA ILE A 113 31.18 -9.33 -3.02
C ILE A 113 31.52 -10.64 -3.76
N ARG A 114 30.67 -11.07 -4.71
CA ARG A 114 30.93 -12.26 -5.53
C ARG A 114 32.14 -12.11 -6.44
N ARG A 115 32.41 -10.91 -6.96
CA ARG A 115 33.53 -10.65 -7.88
C ARG A 115 34.87 -10.44 -7.15
N ASN A 116 34.84 -9.76 -6.01
CA ASN A 116 36.02 -9.37 -5.25
C ASN A 116 36.10 -10.13 -3.93
N GLY A 117 36.74 -11.30 -3.93
CA GLY A 117 37.16 -12.00 -2.71
C GLY A 117 38.28 -11.29 -1.91
N GLY A 118 38.55 -10.00 -2.17
CA GLY A 118 39.61 -9.19 -1.55
C GLY A 118 39.06 -7.99 -0.76
N GLU A 119 39.67 -7.70 0.40
CA GLU A 119 39.10 -6.88 1.48
C GLU A 119 38.87 -5.38 1.13
N THR A 120 39.70 -4.77 0.29
CA THR A 120 39.69 -3.30 0.11
C THR A 120 38.60 -2.78 -0.83
N ALA A 121 38.33 -3.46 -1.95
CA ALA A 121 37.28 -3.05 -2.88
C ALA A 121 35.87 -3.35 -2.32
N ALA A 122 35.71 -4.49 -1.65
CA ALA A 122 34.49 -4.81 -0.90
C ALA A 122 34.17 -3.73 0.16
N SER A 123 35.20 -3.15 0.82
CA SER A 123 35.02 -2.07 1.79
C SER A 123 34.41 -0.79 1.20
N ASN A 124 34.81 -0.40 -0.02
CA ASN A 124 34.29 0.80 -0.66
C ASN A 124 32.84 0.62 -1.14
N ASP A 125 32.49 -0.55 -1.65
CA ASP A 125 31.12 -0.84 -2.07
C ASP A 125 30.16 -0.97 -0.89
N ILE A 126 30.62 -1.52 0.24
CA ILE A 126 29.87 -1.49 1.50
C ILE A 126 29.60 -0.04 1.94
N LYS A 127 30.60 0.86 1.86
CA LYS A 127 30.42 2.28 2.19
C LYS A 127 29.41 2.95 1.24
N ALA A 128 29.49 2.67 -0.06
CA ALA A 128 28.57 3.20 -1.06
C ALA A 128 27.13 2.72 -0.82
N TYR A 129 26.95 1.42 -0.53
CA TYR A 129 25.67 0.86 -0.12
C TYR A 129 25.12 1.57 1.12
N VAL A 130 25.88 1.66 2.21
CA VAL A 130 25.45 2.35 3.44
C VAL A 130 25.07 3.82 3.18
N ALA A 131 25.83 4.52 2.33
CA ALA A 131 25.51 5.90 1.94
C ALA A 131 24.20 5.98 1.15
N SER A 132 23.97 5.07 0.19
CA SER A 132 22.72 4.93 -0.55
C SER A 132 21.53 4.70 0.39
N ARG A 133 21.66 3.75 1.31
CA ARG A 133 20.63 3.45 2.32
C ARG A 133 20.27 4.68 3.15
N LYS A 134 21.26 5.42 3.66
CA LYS A 134 21.02 6.68 4.38
C LYS A 134 20.30 7.73 3.54
N LYS A 135 20.58 7.81 2.23
CA LYS A 135 19.91 8.74 1.31
C LYS A 135 18.45 8.33 1.12
N ILE A 136 18.17 7.04 0.90
CA ILE A 136 16.82 6.49 0.76
C ILE A 136 15.99 6.77 2.02
N THR A 137 16.50 6.43 3.21
CA THR A 137 15.77 6.68 4.47
C THR A 137 15.42 8.17 4.64
N LYS A 138 16.34 9.09 4.28
CA LYS A 138 16.07 10.53 4.33
C LYS A 138 14.98 10.96 3.35
N LEU A 139 14.99 10.43 2.13
CA LEU A 139 13.99 10.74 1.10
C LEU A 139 12.61 10.24 1.55
N VAL A 140 12.52 9.00 2.04
CA VAL A 140 11.28 8.40 2.54
C VAL A 140 10.71 9.20 3.71
N ASN A 141 11.53 9.56 4.70
CA ASN A 141 11.08 10.36 5.84
C ASN A 141 10.60 11.75 5.45
N LYS A 142 11.28 12.40 4.48
CA LYS A 142 10.84 13.68 3.93
C LYS A 142 9.49 13.55 3.23
N TYR A 143 9.33 12.51 2.41
CA TYR A 143 8.11 12.26 1.64
C TYR A 143 6.92 11.97 2.56
N ILE A 144 7.07 11.06 3.52
CA ILE A 144 6.04 10.75 4.53
C ILE A 144 5.65 12.00 5.34
N LYS A 145 6.62 12.86 5.68
CA LYS A 145 6.34 14.11 6.41
C LYS A 145 5.50 15.08 5.58
N ASN A 146 5.80 15.22 4.28
CA ASN A 146 5.07 16.09 3.37
C ASN A 146 3.65 15.59 3.09
N LEU A 147 3.45 14.27 2.98
CA LEU A 147 2.12 13.70 2.79
C LEU A 147 1.20 13.90 4.00
N LYS A 148 1.74 13.80 5.23
CA LYS A 148 0.99 14.08 6.45
C LYS A 148 0.49 15.53 6.56
N SER A 149 1.10 16.48 5.87
CA SER A 149 0.54 17.85 5.78
C SER A 149 -0.60 17.94 4.77
N LEU A 150 -0.61 17.10 3.73
CA LEU A 150 -1.61 17.14 2.66
C LEU A 150 -2.92 16.44 3.06
N THR A 151 -2.85 15.42 3.92
CA THR A 151 -4.03 14.69 4.42
C THR A 151 -4.83 15.44 5.51
N LYS A 152 -4.27 16.49 6.12
CA LYS A 152 -4.95 17.27 7.19
C LYS A 152 -6.03 18.23 6.68
N ASN A 153 -6.10 18.43 5.37
CA ASN A 153 -7.03 19.37 4.75
C ASN A 153 -8.29 18.69 4.19
N SER A 154 -8.49 17.39 4.43
CA SER A 154 -9.72 16.68 4.06
C SER A 154 -10.86 17.20 4.93
N THR A 155 -11.88 17.76 4.29
CA THR A 155 -13.14 18.15 4.93
C THR A 155 -13.86 16.93 5.50
N ALA A 156 -14.45 17.08 6.69
CA ALA A 156 -15.36 16.06 7.23
C ALA A 156 -16.57 15.98 6.29
N LEU A 157 -16.72 14.83 5.63
CA LEU A 157 -17.76 14.60 4.65
C LEU A 157 -18.99 13.94 5.31
N PRO A 158 -20.20 14.09 4.73
CA PRO A 158 -21.42 13.47 5.24
C PRO A 158 -21.36 11.92 5.25
N ASP A 159 -22.13 11.28 6.14
CA ASP A 159 -22.21 9.82 6.32
C ASP A 159 -22.89 9.13 5.10
N ILE A 160 -22.15 8.95 4.01
CA ILE A 160 -22.53 8.03 2.92
C ILE A 160 -21.68 6.77 3.07
N GLU A 161 -22.33 5.62 3.25
CA GLU A 161 -21.70 4.30 3.43
C GLU A 161 -20.64 3.99 2.36
N PHE A 162 -20.88 4.38 1.10
CA PHE A 162 -19.90 4.27 0.03
C PHE A 162 -18.64 5.14 0.27
N GLY A 163 -18.84 6.38 0.69
CA GLY A 163 -17.76 7.33 0.94
C GLY A 163 -16.88 6.94 2.13
N THR A 164 -17.48 6.40 3.19
CA THR A 164 -16.75 5.90 4.35
C THR A 164 -15.87 4.71 3.96
N MET A 165 -16.38 3.74 3.19
CA MET A 165 -15.59 2.61 2.69
C MET A 165 -14.38 3.05 1.85
N LEU A 166 -14.55 4.04 0.97
CA LEU A 166 -13.44 4.56 0.16
C LEU A 166 -12.40 5.30 1.01
N LYS A 167 -12.83 6.05 2.02
CA LYS A 167 -11.91 6.70 2.96
C LYS A 167 -11.16 5.69 3.80
N GLU A 168 -11.82 4.64 4.26
CA GLU A 168 -11.16 3.53 4.94
C GLU A 168 -10.13 2.85 4.03
N THR A 169 -10.47 2.61 2.77
CA THR A 169 -9.54 2.08 1.77
C THR A 169 -8.31 3.00 1.63
N GLU A 170 -8.51 4.31 1.49
CA GLU A 170 -7.43 5.30 1.40
C GLU A 170 -6.49 5.19 2.61
N THR A 171 -7.03 5.03 3.82
CA THR A 171 -6.21 4.87 5.04
C THR A 171 -5.40 3.57 5.06
N LEU A 172 -6.00 2.45 4.64
CA LEU A 172 -5.33 1.15 4.58
C LEU A 172 -4.20 1.16 3.56
N VAL A 173 -4.45 1.70 2.35
CA VAL A 173 -3.41 1.84 1.30
C VAL A 173 -2.26 2.68 1.83
N PHE A 174 -2.54 3.84 2.44
CA PHE A 174 -1.50 4.69 3.00
C PHE A 174 -0.66 3.96 4.05
N SER A 175 -1.31 3.25 4.96
CA SER A 175 -0.62 2.57 6.06
C SER A 175 0.22 1.39 5.58
N ILE A 176 -0.29 0.57 4.67
CA ILE A 176 0.44 -0.57 4.10
C ILE A 176 1.63 -0.08 3.26
N LEU A 177 1.46 0.95 2.42
CA LEU A 177 2.56 1.55 1.66
C LEU A 177 3.63 2.16 2.58
N LYS A 178 3.21 2.79 3.67
CA LYS A 178 4.13 3.29 4.70
C LYS A 178 4.90 2.15 5.37
N SER A 179 4.26 1.05 5.71
CA SER A 179 4.92 -0.15 6.27
C SER A 179 5.91 -0.75 5.27
N ALA A 180 5.54 -0.85 3.98
CA ALA A 180 6.42 -1.28 2.91
C ALA A 180 7.66 -0.37 2.78
N LEU A 181 7.46 0.95 2.75
CA LEU A 181 8.55 1.94 2.72
C LEU A 181 9.47 1.84 3.94
N THR A 182 8.91 1.61 5.13
CA THR A 182 9.67 1.48 6.38
C THR A 182 10.54 0.22 6.35
N LEU A 183 9.97 -0.91 5.91
CA LEU A 183 10.68 -2.17 5.71
C LEU A 183 11.81 -2.00 4.68
N ILE A 184 11.48 -1.47 3.49
CA ILE A 184 12.44 -1.28 2.39
C ILE A 184 13.52 -0.27 2.76
N SER A 185 13.25 0.73 3.60
CA SER A 185 14.24 1.76 4.00
C SER A 185 15.13 1.33 5.15
N GLY A 186 14.83 0.20 5.81
CA GLY A 186 15.55 -0.29 6.98
C GLY A 186 15.54 0.71 8.15
N GLU A 187 14.42 1.43 8.32
CA GLU A 187 14.32 2.42 9.39
C GLU A 187 14.33 1.73 10.76
N LYS A 188 15.11 2.29 11.68
CA LYS A 188 15.25 1.80 13.06
C LYS A 188 13.93 1.94 13.81
N GLU A 189 13.09 0.92 13.79
CA GLU A 189 12.29 0.67 14.98
C GLU A 189 13.23 0.42 16.16
N LYS A 190 12.85 0.86 17.37
CA LYS A 190 13.67 0.78 18.58
C LYS A 190 14.02 -0.66 19.01
N SER A 191 13.56 -1.67 18.27
CA SER A 191 13.97 -3.05 18.43
C SER A 191 15.26 -3.33 17.65
N LYS A 192 16.16 -4.11 18.24
CA LYS A 192 17.43 -4.53 17.63
C LYS A 192 17.28 -5.35 16.33
N GLN A 193 16.05 -5.59 15.85
CA GLN A 193 15.72 -6.45 14.71
C GLN A 193 15.70 -5.74 13.35
N SER A 194 15.46 -4.42 13.29
CA SER A 194 15.47 -3.72 11.98
C SER A 194 16.84 -3.77 11.28
N TRP A 195 17.92 -3.90 12.07
CA TRP A 195 19.26 -4.09 11.54
C TRP A 195 19.61 -5.54 11.22
N SER A 196 18.85 -6.55 11.67
CA SER A 196 19.25 -7.96 11.56
C SER A 196 19.09 -8.54 10.15
N LEU A 197 18.29 -7.93 9.27
CA LEU A 197 18.21 -8.34 7.87
C LEU A 197 19.41 -7.85 7.04
N PHE A 198 20.12 -6.81 7.50
CA PHE A 198 21.17 -6.14 6.72
C PHE A 198 22.53 -6.08 7.45
N SER A 199 22.62 -6.54 8.70
CA SER A 199 23.87 -6.60 9.47
C SER A 199 24.87 -7.61 8.91
N HIS A 200 24.41 -8.54 8.06
CA HIS A 200 25.22 -9.59 7.44
C HIS A 200 26.37 -9.04 6.59
N PHE A 201 26.20 -7.88 5.97
CA PHE A 201 27.25 -7.24 5.15
C PHE A 201 28.30 -6.47 5.96
N THR A 202 28.08 -6.25 7.25
CA THR A 202 29.05 -5.59 8.14
C THR A 202 29.93 -6.57 8.91
N GLN A 203 29.60 -7.87 8.87
CA GLN A 203 30.37 -8.94 9.48
C GLN A 203 31.12 -9.70 8.39
N THR A 204 32.31 -9.19 8.05
CA THR A 204 33.30 -9.88 7.22
C THR A 204 33.72 -11.20 7.89
N SER A 205 32.97 -12.28 7.68
CA SER A 205 33.47 -13.65 7.88
C SER A 205 32.58 -14.67 7.16
N GLN A 206 33.01 -15.03 5.95
CA GLN A 206 33.05 -16.41 5.43
C GLN A 206 31.89 -17.35 5.83
N VAL A 207 30.68 -17.11 5.34
CA VAL A 207 29.74 -18.19 4.98
C VAL A 207 28.83 -17.67 3.87
N HIS A 208 29.01 -18.17 2.64
CA HIS A 208 28.00 -18.11 1.60
C HIS A 208 26.81 -18.94 2.10
N SER A 209 25.76 -18.28 2.59
CA SER A 209 24.59 -18.94 3.19
C SER A 209 23.34 -18.49 2.44
N GLU A 210 22.40 -19.43 2.24
CA GLU A 210 21.04 -19.28 1.69
C GLU A 210 20.24 -18.03 2.14
N LYS A 211 20.74 -17.25 3.09
CA LYS A 211 20.13 -16.06 3.69
C LYS A 211 20.33 -14.78 2.88
N ASP A 212 21.36 -14.68 2.04
CA ASP A 212 21.59 -13.50 1.19
C ASP A 212 20.51 -13.43 0.07
N ASP A 213 20.17 -14.57 -0.54
CA ASP A 213 19.07 -14.69 -1.51
C ASP A 213 17.71 -14.30 -0.91
N VAL A 214 17.50 -14.54 0.39
CA VAL A 214 16.23 -14.22 1.06
C VAL A 214 15.99 -12.71 1.13
N CYS A 215 17.03 -11.88 1.23
CA CYS A 215 16.88 -10.42 1.30
C CYS A 215 16.46 -9.82 -0.04
N SER A 216 17.15 -10.20 -1.12
CA SER A 216 16.87 -9.73 -2.47
C SER A 216 15.52 -10.26 -2.99
N LEU A 217 15.18 -11.52 -2.70
CA LEU A 217 13.87 -12.11 -3.03
C LEU A 217 12.72 -11.40 -2.30
N ASN A 218 12.92 -11.03 -1.03
CA ASN A 218 11.90 -10.28 -0.28
C ASN A 218 11.65 -8.88 -0.86
N ILE A 219 12.70 -8.17 -1.29
CA ILE A 219 12.55 -6.85 -1.91
C ILE A 219 11.87 -6.97 -3.29
N GLN A 220 12.26 -7.98 -4.09
CA GLN A 220 11.65 -8.26 -5.39
C GLN A 220 10.15 -8.53 -5.26
N ALA A 221 9.75 -9.38 -4.30
CA ALA A 221 8.34 -9.68 -4.08
C ALA A 221 7.53 -8.43 -3.66
N VAL A 222 8.11 -7.56 -2.84
CA VAL A 222 7.46 -6.30 -2.44
C VAL A 222 7.35 -5.36 -3.64
N GLU A 223 8.40 -5.22 -4.47
CA GLU A 223 8.38 -4.42 -5.70
C GLU A 223 7.29 -4.88 -6.67
N GLU A 224 7.16 -6.19 -6.90
CA GLU A 224 6.11 -6.77 -7.74
C GLU A 224 4.71 -6.50 -7.17
N GLY A 225 4.55 -6.63 -5.85
CA GLY A 225 3.30 -6.30 -5.16
C GLY A 225 2.93 -4.82 -5.30
N LEU A 226 3.92 -3.92 -5.21
CA LEU A 226 3.73 -2.48 -5.40
C LEU A 226 3.34 -2.14 -6.84
N GLU A 227 4.00 -2.75 -7.83
CA GLU A 227 3.66 -2.57 -9.24
C GLU A 227 2.23 -3.06 -9.55
N ALA A 228 1.82 -4.21 -8.99
CA ALA A 228 0.46 -4.72 -9.14
C ALA A 228 -0.58 -3.78 -8.50
N LEU A 229 -0.30 -3.25 -7.31
CA LEU A 229 -1.16 -2.28 -6.63
C LEU A 229 -1.23 -0.95 -7.38
N LEU A 230 -0.12 -0.45 -7.91
CA LEU A 230 -0.09 0.79 -8.70
C LEU A 230 -1.03 0.69 -9.91
N ARG A 231 -0.99 -0.44 -10.63
CA ARG A 231 -1.90 -0.70 -11.76
C ARG A 231 -3.36 -0.71 -11.33
N SER A 232 -3.71 -1.32 -10.19
CA SER A 232 -5.09 -1.30 -9.71
C SER A 232 -5.54 0.09 -9.27
N LEU A 233 -4.66 0.88 -8.64
CA LEU A 233 -4.93 2.27 -8.26
C LEU A 233 -5.19 3.16 -9.49
N ILE A 234 -4.38 3.03 -10.54
CA ILE A 234 -4.59 3.72 -11.82
C ILE A 234 -5.94 3.31 -12.42
N LYS A 235 -6.28 2.02 -12.41
CA LYS A 235 -7.58 1.52 -12.90
C LYS A 235 -8.76 2.11 -12.10
N THR A 236 -8.64 2.21 -10.77
CA THR A 236 -9.66 2.85 -9.93
C THR A 236 -9.80 4.33 -10.25
N ARG A 237 -8.67 5.05 -10.42
CA ARG A 237 -8.69 6.45 -10.84
C ARG A 237 -9.39 6.64 -12.18
N VAL A 238 -9.08 5.79 -13.17
CA VAL A 238 -9.75 5.83 -14.49
C VAL A 238 -11.26 5.55 -14.35
N SER A 239 -11.65 4.61 -13.49
CA SER A 239 -13.06 4.31 -13.23
C SER A 239 -13.80 5.52 -12.64
N LEU A 240 -13.17 6.25 -11.71
CA LEU A 240 -13.71 7.50 -11.16
C LEU A 240 -13.81 8.61 -12.23
N LEU A 241 -12.77 8.79 -13.04
CA LEU A 241 -12.76 9.79 -14.11
C LEU A 241 -13.87 9.54 -15.14
N ASN A 242 -14.14 8.27 -15.45
CA ASN A 242 -15.22 7.91 -16.36
C ASN A 242 -16.61 8.29 -15.81
N VAL A 243 -16.81 8.29 -14.49
CA VAL A 243 -18.08 8.72 -13.88
C VAL A 243 -18.29 10.24 -14.02
N VAL A 244 -17.22 11.06 -14.00
CA VAL A 244 -17.33 12.52 -14.22
C VAL A 244 -17.46 12.88 -15.70
N SER A 245 -17.02 11.99 -16.59
CA SER A 245 -17.00 12.25 -18.04
C SER A 245 -18.35 11.98 -18.73
N HIS A 246 -19.34 11.48 -18.00
CA HIS A 246 -20.69 11.14 -18.46
C HIS A 246 -21.74 12.01 -17.75
#